data_AF-S8C9A4-F1
#
_entry.id   AF-S8C9A4-F1
#
_cell.length_a   1.000
_cell.length_b   1.000
_cell.length_c   1.000
_cell.angle_alpha   90.00
_cell.angle_beta   90.00
_cell.angle_gamma   90.00
#
_symmetry.space_group_name_H-M   'P 1'
#
loop_
_entity.id
_entity.type
_entity.pdbx_description
1 polymer ?
#
loop_
_entity_poly.entity_id
_entity_poly.type
_entity_poly.pdbx_seq_one_letter_code
_entity_poly.pdbx_strand_id
1 'polypeptide(L)'
;MISSASISAPTTPRPGLGLHDILWEDLYKGGLHGILKEKHRMIHAPGWSDDGIFEYRGMAIKRTTQSREMEMAERAGDCGVKVLGHILRFDMPDGQPRKMGMAMEIATPLVHYIKTILDNPEEKQKIKLEMIAVVERLHTEYNMVHGDIKPLNFVVCKDRGVRLCDWETARPIDESTAIWETLMEEGEISTFTPRYNTKRDNYVPPTPADDMYALAISIWELYTDSVPLSNISDEDELEEFLENGGTVDLTKVEDDETREWIRENLRKGGAKV
;
A
#
# COMPACT_ATOMS: atom_id res chain seq x y z
N MET A 1 -48.12 -20.20 10.91
CA MET A 1 -47.67 -20.25 9.51
C MET A 1 -46.83 -19.00 9.26
N ILE A 2 -45.51 -19.13 9.22
CA ILE A 2 -44.61 -18.07 8.80
C ILE A 2 -43.85 -18.65 7.62
N SER A 3 -44.11 -18.07 6.45
CA SER A 3 -43.59 -18.50 5.15
C SER A 3 -42.07 -18.32 5.11
N SER A 4 -41.34 -19.42 4.99
CA SER A 4 -39.93 -19.44 4.61
C SER A 4 -39.81 -19.03 3.14
N ALA A 5 -39.58 -17.75 2.86
CA ALA A 5 -39.18 -17.32 1.54
C ALA A 5 -37.76 -17.83 1.26
N SER A 6 -37.66 -18.85 0.41
CA SER A 6 -36.39 -19.30 -0.16
C SER A 6 -35.80 -18.15 -0.98
N ILE A 7 -34.64 -17.65 -0.56
CA ILE A 7 -33.86 -16.71 -1.36
C ILE A 7 -33.29 -17.50 -2.54
N SER A 8 -33.98 -17.46 -3.68
CA SER A 8 -33.41 -17.93 -4.94
C SER A 8 -32.30 -16.98 -5.35
N ALA A 9 -31.10 -17.51 -5.59
CA ALA A 9 -30.03 -16.75 -6.23
C ALA A 9 -30.54 -16.21 -7.59
N PRO A 10 -30.31 -14.92 -7.91
CA PRO A 10 -30.71 -14.40 -9.21
C PRO A 10 -29.83 -15.04 -10.30
N THR A 11 -30.47 -15.81 -11.18
CA THR A 11 -29.87 -16.58 -12.28
C THR A 11 -29.75 -15.80 -13.59
N THR A 12 -29.71 -14.47 -13.53
CA THR A 12 -29.46 -13.60 -14.70
C THR A 12 -28.17 -12.80 -14.48
N PRO A 13 -27.24 -12.76 -15.46
CA PRO A 13 -26.12 -11.82 -15.44
C PRO A 13 -26.68 -10.41 -15.25
N ARG A 14 -26.34 -9.75 -14.14
CA ARG A 14 -26.81 -8.38 -13.87
C ARG A 14 -26.10 -7.46 -14.88
N PRO A 15 -26.83 -6.70 -15.71
CA PRO A 15 -26.21 -5.81 -16.70
C PRO A 15 -25.26 -4.81 -16.05
N GLY A 16 -24.07 -4.60 -16.63
CA GLY A 16 -23.11 -3.58 -16.17
C GLY A 16 -21.98 -4.08 -15.25
N LEU A 17 -21.90 -5.38 -14.95
CA LEU A 17 -20.75 -5.95 -14.22
C LEU A 17 -19.55 -6.12 -15.14
N GLY A 18 -18.39 -5.61 -14.73
CA GLY A 18 -17.10 -5.90 -15.35
C GLY A 18 -16.71 -7.36 -15.20
N LEU A 19 -15.82 -7.85 -16.07
CA LEU A 19 -15.39 -9.25 -16.11
C LEU A 19 -14.84 -9.76 -14.76
N HIS A 20 -14.18 -8.88 -14.01
CA HIS A 20 -13.50 -9.20 -12.76
C HIS A 20 -14.21 -8.63 -11.54
N ASP A 21 -15.40 -8.05 -11.71
CA ASP A 21 -16.20 -7.59 -10.56
C ASP A 21 -16.75 -8.80 -9.79
N ILE A 22 -16.76 -8.66 -8.48
CA ILE A 22 -17.18 -9.71 -7.55
C ILE A 22 -18.35 -9.18 -6.75
N LEU A 23 -19.46 -9.92 -6.69
CA LEU A 23 -20.56 -9.52 -5.82
C LEU A 23 -20.17 -9.80 -4.36
N TRP A 24 -20.46 -8.86 -3.45
CA TRP A 24 -20.29 -9.04 -2.00
C TRP A 24 -20.95 -10.35 -1.53
N GLU A 25 -22.14 -10.62 -2.06
CA GLU A 25 -22.89 -11.84 -1.77
C GLU A 25 -22.16 -13.12 -2.21
N ASP A 26 -21.22 -13.07 -3.15
CA ASP A 26 -20.42 -14.24 -3.56
C ASP A 26 -19.31 -14.59 -2.55
N LEU A 27 -18.87 -13.59 -1.77
CA LEU A 27 -17.82 -13.75 -0.76
C LEU A 27 -18.41 -13.99 0.64
N TYR A 28 -19.56 -13.39 0.95
CA TYR A 28 -20.11 -13.32 2.30
C TYR A 28 -21.51 -13.95 2.43
N LYS A 29 -21.80 -14.50 3.62
CA LYS A 29 -23.12 -14.94 4.10
C LYS A 29 -23.63 -13.94 5.14
N GLY A 30 -24.93 -13.62 5.10
CA GLY A 30 -25.54 -12.70 6.06
C GLY A 30 -25.45 -11.23 5.64
N GLY A 31 -26.10 -10.35 6.41
CA GLY A 31 -26.28 -8.93 6.11
C GLY A 31 -25.05 -8.04 6.37
N LEU A 32 -25.26 -6.92 7.06
CA LEU A 32 -24.32 -5.78 7.13
C LEU A 32 -22.85 -6.14 7.44
N HIS A 33 -22.62 -7.15 8.30
CA HIS A 33 -21.31 -7.61 8.79
C HIS A 33 -20.97 -9.04 8.29
N GLY A 34 -21.33 -9.35 7.04
CA GLY A 34 -21.33 -10.71 6.48
C GLY A 34 -20.16 -11.60 6.90
N ILE A 35 -20.46 -12.87 7.17
CA ILE A 35 -19.49 -13.91 7.51
C ILE A 35 -18.99 -14.55 6.21
N LEU A 36 -17.69 -14.73 6.04
CA LEU A 36 -17.14 -15.35 4.82
C LEU A 36 -17.80 -16.70 4.52
N LYS A 37 -18.15 -16.91 3.24
CA LYS A 37 -18.68 -18.18 2.74
C LYS A 37 -17.66 -19.30 2.88
N GLU A 38 -16.38 -18.99 2.61
CA GLU A 38 -15.27 -19.93 2.60
C GLU A 38 -14.00 -19.28 3.16
N LYS A 39 -13.10 -20.08 3.71
CA LYS A 39 -11.78 -19.60 4.13
C LYS A 39 -10.89 -19.51 2.88
N HIS A 40 -10.79 -18.32 2.31
CA HIS A 40 -9.88 -18.07 1.20
C HIS A 40 -8.43 -18.13 1.65
N ARG A 41 -7.52 -18.54 0.76
CA ARG A 41 -6.08 -18.55 1.05
C ARG A 41 -5.63 -17.10 1.22
N MET A 42 -5.19 -16.75 2.42
CA MET A 42 -4.56 -15.46 2.68
C MET A 42 -3.18 -15.45 2.00
N ILE A 43 -2.97 -14.50 1.10
CA ILE A 43 -1.70 -14.28 0.39
C ILE A 43 -0.80 -13.35 1.20
N HIS A 44 -1.41 -12.40 1.93
CA HIS A 44 -0.69 -11.48 2.80
C HIS A 44 -1.55 -11.08 4.01
N ALA A 45 -0.92 -11.02 5.19
CA ALA A 45 -1.52 -10.51 6.42
C ALA A 45 -0.85 -9.16 6.74
N PRO A 46 -1.54 -8.02 6.62
CA PRO A 46 -1.12 -6.84 7.33
C PRO A 46 -1.24 -7.14 8.83
N GLY A 47 -0.32 -6.61 9.64
CA GLY A 47 -0.34 -6.85 11.09
C GLY A 47 -1.70 -6.50 11.70
N TRP A 48 -2.12 -7.31 12.67
CA TRP A 48 -3.26 -7.13 13.60
C TRP A 48 -4.68 -6.93 13.04
N SER A 49 -4.92 -6.82 11.72
CA SER A 49 -6.27 -6.71 11.15
C SER A 49 -6.74 -7.97 10.43
N ASP A 50 -8.04 -8.26 10.52
CA ASP A 50 -8.72 -9.33 9.75
C ASP A 50 -8.88 -8.98 8.24
N ASP A 51 -8.37 -7.83 7.81
CA ASP A 51 -8.41 -7.29 6.44
C ASP A 51 -7.16 -7.68 5.61
N GLY A 52 -6.85 -8.98 5.61
CA GLY A 52 -5.81 -9.55 4.77
C GLY A 52 -6.09 -9.44 3.26
N ILE A 53 -5.07 -9.75 2.46
CA ILE A 53 -5.21 -9.97 1.02
C ILE A 53 -5.46 -11.45 0.78
N PHE A 54 -6.52 -11.78 0.05
CA PHE A 54 -6.94 -13.16 -0.19
C PHE A 54 -6.88 -13.53 -1.65
N GLU A 55 -6.67 -14.81 -1.94
CA GLU A 55 -6.83 -15.32 -3.30
C GLU A 55 -8.29 -15.67 -3.59
N TYR A 56 -8.84 -15.12 -4.67
CA TYR A 56 -10.16 -15.46 -5.18
C TYR A 56 -10.17 -15.49 -6.70
N ARG A 57 -10.53 -16.65 -7.28
CA ARG A 57 -10.59 -16.87 -8.75
C ARG A 57 -9.32 -16.42 -9.51
N GLY A 58 -8.14 -16.62 -8.91
CA GLY A 58 -6.85 -16.25 -9.50
C GLY A 58 -6.48 -14.75 -9.39
N MET A 59 -7.22 -13.99 -8.59
CA MET A 59 -6.97 -12.58 -8.27
C MET A 59 -6.64 -12.42 -6.78
N ALA A 60 -5.92 -11.36 -6.44
CA ALA A 60 -5.77 -10.91 -5.06
C ALA A 60 -6.95 -9.98 -4.72
N ILE A 61 -7.63 -10.19 -3.60
CA ILE A 61 -8.75 -9.35 -3.18
C ILE A 61 -8.45 -8.64 -1.85
N LYS A 62 -8.62 -7.31 -1.82
CA LYS A 62 -8.70 -6.47 -0.61
C LYS A 62 -10.17 -6.15 -0.38
N ARG A 63 -10.72 -6.58 0.76
CA ARG A 63 -12.19 -6.75 0.89
C ARG A 63 -12.91 -5.56 1.51
N THR A 64 -12.19 -4.79 2.32
CA THR A 64 -12.65 -3.56 2.95
C THR A 64 -11.67 -2.48 2.52
N THR A 65 -12.11 -1.63 1.59
CA THR A 65 -11.25 -0.61 0.98
C THR A 65 -12.07 0.66 0.89
N GLN A 66 -11.50 1.77 1.36
CA GLN A 66 -12.15 3.07 1.29
C GLN A 66 -12.21 3.57 -0.15
N SER A 67 -13.20 4.40 -0.47
CA SER A 67 -13.39 4.92 -1.84
C SER A 67 -12.16 5.68 -2.33
N ARG A 68 -11.53 6.45 -1.44
CA ARG A 68 -10.32 7.22 -1.74
C ARG A 68 -9.15 6.32 -2.09
N GLU A 69 -8.88 5.28 -1.30
CA GLU A 69 -7.80 4.32 -1.60
C GLU A 69 -8.01 3.67 -2.98
N MET A 70 -9.24 3.27 -3.32
CA MET A 70 -9.55 2.70 -4.64
C MET A 70 -9.28 3.68 -5.77
N GLU A 71 -9.66 4.95 -5.59
CA GLU A 71 -9.39 6.01 -6.58
C GLU A 71 -7.90 6.24 -6.75
N MET A 72 -7.12 6.28 -5.67
CA MET A 72 -5.67 6.45 -5.72
C MET A 72 -5.01 5.26 -6.43
N ALA A 73 -5.45 4.02 -6.16
CA ALA A 73 -4.95 2.82 -6.82
C ALA A 73 -5.22 2.83 -8.34
N GLU A 74 -6.41 3.26 -8.76
CA GLU A 74 -6.75 3.43 -10.18
C GLU A 74 -5.92 4.55 -10.84
N ARG A 75 -5.73 5.67 -10.13
CA ARG A 75 -4.97 6.83 -10.61
C ARG A 75 -3.48 6.56 -10.77
N ALA A 76 -2.91 5.64 -9.98
CA ALA A 76 -1.51 5.24 -10.05
C ALA A 76 -1.10 4.55 -11.37
N GLY A 77 -2.06 4.15 -12.19
CA GLY A 77 -1.80 3.48 -13.46
C GLY A 77 -0.88 2.28 -13.32
N ASP A 78 0.23 2.26 -14.07
CA ASP A 78 1.15 1.11 -14.11
C ASP A 78 2.19 1.10 -12.97
N CYS A 79 2.24 2.17 -12.17
CA CYS A 79 3.07 2.24 -10.97
C CYS A 79 2.47 1.41 -9.83
N GLY A 80 1.15 1.21 -9.83
CA GLY A 80 0.44 0.39 -8.86
C GLY A 80 0.09 -1.01 -9.34
N VAL A 81 -0.12 -1.94 -8.41
CA VAL A 81 -0.72 -3.24 -8.75
C VAL A 81 -2.04 -3.02 -9.47
N LYS A 82 -2.17 -3.63 -10.64
CA LYS A 82 -3.33 -3.43 -11.50
C LYS A 82 -4.62 -3.86 -10.81
N VAL A 83 -5.53 -2.91 -10.66
CA VAL A 83 -6.93 -3.16 -10.29
C VAL A 83 -7.65 -3.77 -11.50
N LEU A 84 -8.17 -4.97 -11.33
CA LEU A 84 -8.88 -5.73 -12.35
C LEU A 84 -10.40 -5.50 -12.29
N GLY A 85 -10.92 -5.31 -11.08
CA GLY A 85 -12.33 -5.11 -10.79
C GLY A 85 -12.57 -4.76 -9.33
N HIS A 86 -13.83 -4.69 -8.93
CA HIS A 86 -14.23 -4.29 -7.59
C HIS A 86 -15.13 -5.33 -6.93
N ILE A 87 -15.14 -5.32 -5.60
CA ILE A 87 -16.16 -6.01 -4.82
C ILE A 87 -17.36 -5.07 -4.72
N LEU A 88 -18.50 -5.49 -5.26
CA LEU A 88 -19.69 -4.65 -5.41
C LEU A 88 -20.82 -5.11 -4.49
N ARG A 89 -21.49 -4.15 -3.87
CA ARG A 89 -22.66 -4.39 -3.03
C ARG A 89 -23.83 -3.52 -3.49
N PHE A 90 -24.99 -4.14 -3.67
CA PHE A 90 -26.21 -3.48 -4.15
C PHE A 90 -27.20 -3.34 -2.99
N ASP A 91 -26.88 -2.47 -2.03
CA ASP A 91 -27.69 -2.23 -0.83
C ASP A 91 -28.26 -0.80 -0.74
N MET A 92 -27.98 0.04 -1.75
CA MET A 92 -28.47 1.40 -1.81
C MET A 92 -29.87 1.49 -2.44
N PRO A 93 -30.76 2.39 -1.96
CA PRO A 93 -32.13 2.52 -2.48
C PRO A 93 -32.22 2.93 -3.95
N ASP A 94 -31.19 3.59 -4.48
CA ASP A 94 -31.09 4.03 -5.87
C ASP A 94 -30.70 2.89 -6.84
N GLY A 95 -30.38 1.71 -6.31
CA GLY A 95 -29.97 0.54 -7.09
C GLY A 95 -28.53 0.61 -7.60
N GLN A 96 -27.76 1.65 -7.26
CA GLN A 96 -26.36 1.77 -7.66
C GLN A 96 -25.47 0.86 -6.80
N PRO A 97 -24.46 0.20 -7.39
CA PRO A 97 -23.51 -0.58 -6.62
C PRO A 97 -22.56 0.33 -5.85
N ARG A 98 -22.34 0.00 -4.57
CA ARG A 98 -21.23 0.53 -3.78
C ARG A 98 -20.01 -0.36 -3.96
N LYS A 99 -18.85 0.25 -4.23
CA LYS A 99 -17.55 -0.42 -4.19
C LYS A 99 -17.17 -0.66 -2.72
N MET A 100 -16.88 -1.90 -2.38
CA MET A 100 -16.51 -2.35 -1.03
C MET A 100 -15.01 -2.66 -0.91
N GLY A 101 -14.37 -2.98 -2.04
CA GLY A 101 -13.03 -3.53 -2.08
C GLY A 101 -12.53 -3.68 -3.51
N MET A 102 -11.29 -4.12 -3.65
CA MET A 102 -10.59 -4.27 -4.94
C MET A 102 -10.29 -5.73 -5.24
N ALA A 103 -10.41 -6.10 -6.51
CA ALA A 103 -9.83 -7.29 -7.09
C ALA A 103 -8.64 -6.87 -7.96
N MET A 104 -7.47 -7.43 -7.69
CA MET A 104 -6.18 -7.00 -8.23
C MET A 104 -5.40 -8.18 -8.81
N GLU A 105 -4.39 -7.89 -9.61
CA GLU A 105 -3.41 -8.90 -10.01
C GLU A 105 -2.69 -9.48 -8.78
N ILE A 106 -2.40 -10.79 -8.82
CA ILE A 106 -1.56 -11.42 -7.80
C ILE A 106 -0.10 -11.00 -8.02
N ALA A 107 0.48 -10.40 -6.99
CA ALA A 107 1.89 -10.04 -6.90
C ALA A 107 2.49 -10.54 -5.58
N THR A 108 3.83 -10.59 -5.51
CA THR A 108 4.55 -11.05 -4.32
C THR A 108 5.17 -9.86 -3.60
N PRO A 109 4.89 -9.65 -2.30
CA PRO A 109 5.55 -8.61 -1.51
C PRO A 109 7.07 -8.70 -1.60
N LEU A 110 7.71 -7.56 -1.86
CA LEU A 110 9.16 -7.48 -2.07
C LEU A 110 9.91 -8.00 -0.84
N VAL A 111 9.42 -7.73 0.37
CA VAL A 111 9.95 -8.27 1.64
C VAL A 111 10.12 -9.79 1.66
N HIS A 112 9.28 -10.55 0.94
CA HIS A 112 9.43 -12.00 0.84
C HIS A 112 10.53 -12.39 -0.15
N TYR A 113 10.77 -11.55 -1.15
CA TYR A 113 11.78 -11.76 -2.18
C TYR A 113 13.18 -11.33 -1.72
N ILE A 114 13.32 -10.28 -0.90
CA ILE A 114 14.60 -9.79 -0.34
C ILE A 114 15.41 -10.93 0.28
N LYS A 115 14.74 -11.78 1.08
CA LYS A 115 15.36 -12.93 1.73
C LYS A 115 15.96 -13.95 0.77
N THR A 116 15.47 -14.00 -0.47
CA THR A 116 15.95 -14.94 -1.49
C THR A 116 17.13 -14.40 -2.30
N ILE A 117 17.42 -13.11 -2.20
CA ILE A 117 18.44 -12.41 -3.01
C ILE A 117 19.57 -11.79 -2.17
N LEU A 118 19.67 -12.15 -0.89
CA LEU A 118 20.63 -11.56 0.05
C LEU A 118 22.08 -11.60 -0.47
N ASP A 119 22.47 -12.73 -1.05
CA ASP A 119 23.80 -12.97 -1.61
C ASP A 119 23.90 -12.66 -3.12
N ASN A 120 22.92 -11.93 -3.68
CA ASN A 120 22.89 -11.55 -5.09
C ASN A 120 22.91 -10.02 -5.26
N PRO A 121 24.12 -9.40 -5.31
CA PRO A 121 24.27 -7.95 -5.47
C PRO A 121 23.66 -7.39 -6.76
N GLU A 122 23.72 -8.15 -7.87
CA GLU A 122 23.17 -7.72 -9.15
C GLU A 122 21.63 -7.59 -9.08
N GLU A 123 20.97 -8.56 -8.44
CA GLU A 123 19.52 -8.52 -8.27
C GLU A 123 19.09 -7.44 -7.26
N LYS A 124 19.86 -7.22 -6.17
CA LYS A 124 19.65 -6.08 -5.26
C LYS A 124 19.74 -4.74 -6.00
N GLN A 125 20.78 -4.57 -6.82
CA GLN A 125 20.98 -3.38 -7.63
C GLN A 125 19.82 -3.17 -8.61
N LYS A 126 19.38 -4.24 -9.29
CA LYS A 126 18.25 -4.17 -10.22
C LYS A 126 16.97 -3.73 -9.51
N ILE A 127 16.62 -4.34 -8.37
CA ILE A 127 15.44 -3.99 -7.59
C ILE A 127 15.52 -2.55 -7.09
N LYS A 128 16.68 -2.12 -6.57
CA LYS A 128 16.90 -0.73 -6.16
C LYS A 128 16.53 0.24 -7.29
N LEU A 129 17.04 -0.01 -8.49
CA LEU A 129 16.77 0.83 -9.66
C LEU A 129 15.28 0.81 -10.05
N GLU A 130 14.61 -0.36 -9.97
CA GLU A 130 13.17 -0.44 -10.23
C GLU A 130 12.33 0.27 -9.15
N MET A 131 12.71 0.18 -7.88
CA MET A 131 12.07 0.91 -6.78
C MET A 131 12.20 2.43 -6.96
N ILE A 132 13.39 2.91 -7.33
CA ILE A 132 13.61 4.33 -7.65
C ILE A 132 12.73 4.75 -8.83
N ALA A 133 12.80 3.99 -9.93
CA ALA A 133 12.09 4.34 -11.15
C ALA A 133 10.56 4.37 -10.95
N VAL A 134 9.97 3.44 -10.18
CA VAL A 134 8.51 3.44 -9.97
C VAL A 134 8.04 4.62 -9.13
N VAL A 135 8.81 5.03 -8.10
CA VAL A 135 8.48 6.19 -7.27
C VAL A 135 8.66 7.49 -8.08
N GLU A 136 9.73 7.62 -8.85
CA GLU A 136 9.94 8.79 -9.71
C GLU A 136 8.85 8.93 -10.78
N ARG A 137 8.43 7.82 -11.41
CA ARG A 137 7.30 7.83 -12.37
C ARG A 137 5.99 8.20 -11.69
N LEU A 138 5.72 7.69 -10.49
CA LEU A 138 4.52 8.06 -9.72
C LEU A 138 4.44 9.57 -9.53
N HIS A 139 5.57 10.20 -9.18
CA HIS A 139 5.64 11.64 -8.96
C HIS A 139 5.50 12.44 -10.26
N THR A 140 6.25 12.03 -11.29
CA THR A 140 6.43 12.84 -12.51
C THR A 140 5.38 12.60 -13.59
N GLU A 141 4.91 11.36 -13.75
CA GLU A 141 3.95 10.99 -14.78
C GLU A 141 2.51 10.94 -14.27
N TYR A 142 2.32 10.55 -13.01
CA TYR A 142 0.99 10.41 -12.40
C TYR A 142 0.60 11.54 -11.45
N ASN A 143 1.53 12.46 -11.15
CA ASN A 143 1.34 13.58 -10.23
C ASN A 143 0.78 13.14 -8.87
N MET A 144 1.32 12.05 -8.31
CA MET A 144 0.89 11.49 -7.03
C MET A 144 2.04 11.37 -6.05
N VAL A 145 1.68 11.35 -4.76
CA VAL A 145 2.54 10.95 -3.64
C VAL A 145 1.94 9.70 -3.04
N HIS A 146 2.77 8.71 -2.70
CA HIS A 146 2.31 7.51 -2.04
C HIS A 146 2.10 7.73 -0.54
N GLY A 147 3.04 8.39 0.14
CA GLY A 147 2.93 8.78 1.56
C GLY A 147 3.28 7.69 2.58
N ASP A 148 3.56 6.45 2.15
CA ASP A 148 3.97 5.35 3.04
C ASP A 148 4.88 4.36 2.29
N ILE A 149 5.95 4.90 1.69
CA ILE A 149 6.95 4.09 1.00
C ILE A 149 7.73 3.24 2.02
N LYS A 150 7.60 1.93 1.90
CA LYS A 150 8.33 0.93 2.70
C LYS A 150 8.42 -0.38 1.92
N PRO A 151 9.38 -1.28 2.20
CA PRO A 151 9.52 -2.53 1.44
C PRO A 151 8.24 -3.40 1.39
N LEU A 152 7.39 -3.31 2.40
CA LEU A 152 6.10 -4.01 2.45
C LEU A 152 5.12 -3.55 1.35
N ASN A 153 5.22 -2.29 0.94
CA ASN A 153 4.34 -1.66 -0.05
C ASN A 153 4.91 -1.74 -1.47
N PHE A 154 6.06 -2.41 -1.65
CA PHE A 154 6.53 -2.84 -2.96
C PHE A 154 6.19 -4.30 -3.20
N VAL A 155 5.81 -4.61 -4.44
CA VAL A 155 5.55 -5.98 -4.87
C VAL A 155 6.24 -6.28 -6.20
N VAL A 156 6.59 -7.54 -6.40
CA VAL A 156 7.05 -8.08 -7.68
C VAL A 156 5.87 -8.75 -8.38
N CYS A 157 5.48 -8.20 -9.53
CA CYS A 157 4.40 -8.72 -10.35
C CYS A 157 4.83 -9.89 -11.24
N LYS A 158 3.88 -10.57 -11.90
CA LYS A 158 4.15 -11.73 -12.75
C LYS A 158 5.06 -11.44 -13.95
N ASP A 159 4.99 -10.22 -14.47
CA ASP A 159 5.87 -9.69 -15.51
C ASP A 159 7.27 -9.31 -14.99
N ARG A 160 7.53 -9.56 -13.70
CA ARG A 160 8.76 -9.25 -12.95
C ARG A 160 9.01 -7.76 -12.72
N GLY A 161 8.05 -6.89 -13.02
CA GLY A 161 8.15 -5.48 -12.68
C GLY A 161 7.86 -5.25 -11.19
N VAL A 162 8.62 -4.35 -10.58
CA VAL A 162 8.29 -3.79 -9.25
C VAL A 162 7.18 -2.75 -9.37
N ARG A 163 6.15 -2.89 -8.52
CA ARG A 163 5.00 -1.97 -8.41
C ARG A 163 4.68 -1.67 -6.95
N LEU A 164 3.92 -0.60 -6.73
CA LEU A 164 3.44 -0.16 -5.43
C LEU A 164 2.06 -0.73 -5.10
N CYS A 165 1.76 -0.88 -3.82
CA CYS A 165 0.44 -1.22 -3.29
C CYS A 165 0.20 -0.48 -1.98
N ASP A 166 -1.03 -0.57 -1.47
CA ASP A 166 -1.47 0.09 -0.23
C ASP A 166 -1.53 1.62 -0.33
N TRP A 167 -2.66 2.11 -0.83
CA TRP A 167 -2.83 3.52 -1.21
C TRP A 167 -3.55 4.35 -0.14
N GLU A 168 -3.58 3.90 1.11
CA GLU A 168 -4.36 4.52 2.20
C GLU A 168 -3.83 5.90 2.64
N THR A 169 -2.58 6.21 2.31
CA THR A 169 -1.91 7.50 2.59
C THR A 169 -1.63 8.32 1.33
N ALA A 170 -2.09 7.83 0.18
CA ALA A 170 -1.77 8.42 -1.11
C ALA A 170 -2.61 9.65 -1.43
N ARG A 171 -2.06 10.54 -2.25
CA ARG A 171 -2.73 11.75 -2.71
C ARG A 171 -2.18 12.29 -4.03
N PRO A 172 -2.95 13.09 -4.77
CA PRO A 172 -2.41 13.96 -5.81
C PRO A 172 -1.41 14.97 -5.22
N ILE A 173 -0.34 15.29 -5.93
CA ILE A 173 0.64 16.31 -5.49
C ILE A 173 -0.02 17.68 -5.34
N ASP A 174 -0.95 18.00 -6.24
CA ASP A 174 -1.65 19.29 -6.35
C ASP A 174 -2.92 19.41 -5.49
N GLU A 175 -3.24 18.39 -4.68
CA GLU A 175 -4.39 18.43 -3.77
C GLU A 175 -4.24 19.52 -2.69
N SER A 176 -5.34 20.18 -2.33
CA SER A 176 -5.31 21.19 -1.26
C SER A 176 -4.98 20.57 0.11
N THR A 177 -4.14 21.23 0.90
CA THR A 177 -3.89 20.85 2.30
C THR A 177 -5.17 20.76 3.12
N ALA A 178 -6.15 21.64 2.89
CA ALA A 178 -7.41 21.61 3.62
C ALA A 178 -8.24 20.34 3.35
N ILE A 179 -8.12 19.76 2.16
CA ILE A 179 -8.78 18.48 1.84
C ILE A 179 -8.12 17.36 2.64
N TRP A 180 -6.78 17.35 2.67
CA TRP A 180 -6.02 16.37 3.46
C TRP A 180 -6.38 16.42 4.94
N GLU A 181 -6.37 17.61 5.54
CA GLU A 181 -6.74 17.82 6.95
C GLU A 181 -8.15 17.28 7.24
N THR A 182 -9.13 17.59 6.37
CA THR A 182 -10.51 17.11 6.52
C THR A 182 -10.58 15.58 6.46
N LEU A 183 -9.87 14.95 5.51
CA LEU A 183 -9.88 13.49 5.36
C LEU A 183 -9.20 12.79 6.54
N MET A 184 -8.14 13.38 7.13
CA MET A 184 -7.55 12.89 8.37
C MET A 184 -8.55 12.94 9.52
N GLU A 185 -9.26 14.06 9.69
CA GLU A 185 -10.28 14.23 10.74
C GLU A 185 -11.46 13.26 10.58
N GLU A 186 -11.85 12.97 9.35
CA GLU A 186 -12.94 12.02 9.01
C GLU A 186 -12.49 10.55 9.07
N GLY A 187 -11.19 10.27 9.17
CA GLY A 187 -10.64 8.91 9.16
C GLY A 187 -10.66 8.24 7.78
N GLU A 188 -10.71 9.05 6.72
CA GLU A 188 -10.74 8.62 5.31
C GLU A 188 -9.32 8.43 4.70
N ILE A 189 -8.29 8.64 5.51
CA ILE A 189 -6.88 8.36 5.20
C ILE A 189 -6.18 7.87 6.47
N SER A 190 -5.17 7.01 6.28
CA SER A 190 -4.40 6.41 7.37
C SER A 190 -3.20 7.26 7.77
N THR A 191 -2.50 6.85 8.84
CA THR A 191 -1.22 7.45 9.26
C THR A 191 -0.04 6.71 8.61
N PHE A 192 1.05 7.41 8.35
CA PHE A 192 2.28 6.81 7.83
C PHE A 192 2.99 5.91 8.85
N THR A 193 3.90 5.06 8.37
CA THR A 193 4.77 4.24 9.22
C THR A 193 5.91 5.11 9.79
N PRO A 194 5.99 5.35 11.12
CA PRO A 194 6.90 6.35 11.69
C PRO A 194 8.38 6.16 11.33
N ARG A 195 8.86 4.92 11.26
CA ARG A 195 10.27 4.57 10.99
C ARG A 195 10.76 4.98 9.59
N TYR A 196 9.86 5.24 8.66
CA TYR A 196 10.19 5.62 7.28
C TYR A 196 9.91 7.09 6.99
N ASN A 197 9.25 7.81 7.90
CA ASN A 197 8.81 9.16 7.60
C ASN A 197 9.82 10.23 8.02
N THR A 198 9.71 11.40 7.38
CA THR A 198 10.34 12.63 7.85
C THR A 198 9.58 13.17 9.08
N LYS A 199 10.20 14.07 9.82
CA LYS A 199 9.61 14.78 10.98
C LYS A 199 8.41 15.63 10.54
N ARG A 200 7.22 15.05 10.43
CA ARG A 200 5.98 15.79 10.13
C ARG A 200 4.82 15.30 10.95
N ASP A 201 3.91 16.24 11.21
CA ASP A 201 2.57 15.95 11.71
C ASP A 201 1.76 15.19 10.65
N ASN A 202 0.95 14.21 11.06
CA ASN A 202 0.01 13.48 10.21
C ASN A 202 -1.00 14.42 9.51
N TYR A 203 -1.32 15.57 10.11
CA TYR A 203 -2.19 16.57 9.48
C TYR A 203 -1.51 17.34 8.34
N VAL A 204 -0.18 17.22 8.18
CA VAL A 204 0.55 17.78 7.04
C VAL A 204 0.62 16.73 5.93
N PRO A 205 0.14 17.05 4.71
CA PRO A 205 0.15 16.09 3.61
C PRO A 205 1.57 15.65 3.23
N PRO A 206 1.77 14.38 2.88
CA PRO A 206 3.04 13.90 2.38
C PRO A 206 3.37 14.57 1.04
N THR A 207 4.66 14.75 0.78
CA THR A 207 5.19 15.33 -0.46
C THR A 207 6.11 14.34 -1.16
N PRO A 208 6.45 14.58 -2.44
CA PRO A 208 7.45 13.77 -3.15
C PRO A 208 8.78 13.59 -2.38
N ALA A 209 9.19 14.61 -1.61
CA ALA A 209 10.40 14.53 -0.80
C ALA A 209 10.30 13.51 0.34
N ASP A 210 9.10 13.28 0.90
CA ASP A 210 8.90 12.23 1.91
C ASP A 210 9.03 10.85 1.31
N ASP A 211 8.39 10.63 0.16
CA ASP A 211 8.50 9.36 -0.56
C ASP A 211 9.97 9.05 -0.88
N MET A 212 10.76 10.04 -1.28
CA MET A 212 12.19 9.86 -1.55
C MET A 212 13.02 9.60 -0.29
N TYR A 213 12.67 10.23 0.84
CA TYR A 213 13.30 9.96 2.13
C TYR A 213 12.99 8.52 2.59
N ALA A 214 11.71 8.14 2.56
CA ALA A 214 11.21 6.82 2.91
C ALA A 214 11.77 5.72 1.97
N LEU A 215 11.95 6.04 0.69
CA LEU A 215 12.63 5.19 -0.28
C LEU A 215 14.11 4.97 0.09
N ALA A 216 14.81 6.00 0.58
CA ALA A 216 16.19 5.86 1.04
C ALA A 216 16.30 4.92 2.25
N ILE A 217 15.36 5.00 3.20
CA ILE A 217 15.26 4.04 4.31
C ILE A 217 14.95 2.62 3.79
N SER A 218 14.04 2.50 2.82
CA SER A 218 13.66 1.21 2.22
C SER A 218 14.83 0.54 1.49
N ILE A 219 15.65 1.32 0.77
CA ILE A 219 16.86 0.83 0.09
C ILE A 219 17.94 0.48 1.12
N TRP A 220 18.07 1.24 2.22
CA TRP A 220 18.94 0.84 3.33
C TRP A 220 18.54 -0.52 3.89
N GLU A 221 17.25 -0.78 4.10
CA GLU A 221 16.76 -2.09 4.56
C GLU A 221 17.06 -3.20 3.55
N LEU A 222 16.85 -2.95 2.25
CA LEU A 222 17.19 -3.90 1.18
C LEU A 222 18.66 -4.33 1.20
N TYR A 223 19.58 -3.38 1.45
CA TYR A 223 21.01 -3.66 1.43
C TYR A 223 21.55 -4.25 2.73
N THR A 224 20.89 -3.98 3.85
CA THR A 224 21.34 -4.40 5.19
C THR A 224 20.57 -5.60 5.77
N ASP A 225 19.45 -5.99 5.16
CA ASP A 225 18.49 -6.99 5.67
C ASP A 225 18.08 -6.71 7.14
N SER A 226 18.13 -5.44 7.54
CA SER A 226 17.89 -5.00 8.90
C SER A 226 16.62 -4.18 8.97
N VAL A 227 15.83 -4.39 10.02
CA VAL A 227 14.67 -3.54 10.30
C VAL A 227 15.17 -2.15 10.73
N PRO A 228 14.69 -1.05 10.12
CA PRO A 228 15.18 0.29 10.44
C PRO A 228 14.86 0.68 11.89
N LEU A 229 15.87 1.21 12.58
CA LEU A 229 15.77 1.75 13.94
C LEU A 229 15.25 0.75 14.98
N SER A 230 15.39 -0.56 14.74
CA SER A 230 14.80 -1.63 15.57
C SER A 230 15.27 -1.63 17.02
N ASN A 231 16.33 -0.88 17.34
CA ASN A 231 16.85 -0.67 18.68
C ASN A 231 16.01 0.30 19.53
N ILE A 232 15.11 1.08 18.92
CA ILE A 232 14.19 2.00 19.60
C ILE A 232 12.80 1.38 19.54
N SER A 233 12.27 0.95 20.68
CA SER A 233 10.95 0.29 20.76
C SER A 233 9.83 1.24 21.21
N ASP A 234 10.19 2.29 21.93
CA ASP A 234 9.25 3.28 22.43
C ASP A 234 8.96 4.31 21.32
N GLU A 235 7.69 4.66 21.12
CA GLU A 235 7.27 5.54 20.04
C GLU A 235 7.67 6.99 20.30
N ASP A 236 7.57 7.47 21.54
CA ASP A 236 7.97 8.81 21.93
C ASP A 236 9.49 8.97 21.81
N GLU A 237 10.27 7.95 22.21
CA GLU A 237 11.73 7.94 22.01
C GLU A 237 12.10 7.93 20.51
N LEU A 238 11.38 7.16 19.69
CA LEU A 238 11.60 7.14 18.25
C LEU A 238 11.30 8.49 17.63
N GLU A 239 10.20 9.12 18.02
CA GLU A 239 9.84 10.46 17.60
C GLU A 239 10.94 11.45 17.97
N GLU A 240 11.35 11.53 19.25
CA GLU A 240 12.42 12.41 19.71
C GLU A 240 13.74 12.18 18.96
N PHE A 241 14.10 10.92 18.69
CA PHE A 241 15.29 10.56 17.93
C PHE A 241 15.24 11.10 16.49
N LEU A 242 14.11 10.89 15.79
CA LEU A 242 13.88 11.40 14.44
C LEU A 242 13.82 12.94 14.43
N GLU A 243 13.17 13.55 15.42
CA GLU A 243 13.05 15.00 15.58
C GLU A 243 14.41 15.69 15.70
N ASN A 244 15.37 15.01 16.34
CA ASN A 244 16.74 15.47 16.50
C ASN A 244 17.61 15.24 15.25
N GLY A 245 17.04 14.72 14.16
CA GLY A 245 17.71 14.40 12.90
C GLY A 245 18.40 13.03 12.91
N GLY A 246 18.06 12.17 13.87
CA GLY A 246 18.50 10.78 13.90
C GLY A 246 17.93 9.99 12.72
N THR A 247 18.68 8.99 12.25
CA THR A 247 18.26 8.09 11.18
C THR A 247 19.08 6.79 11.24
N VAL A 248 18.90 5.94 10.25
CA VAL A 248 19.60 4.65 10.13
C VAL A 248 21.12 4.80 10.01
N ASP A 249 21.84 3.78 10.50
CA ASP A 249 23.30 3.73 10.45
C ASP A 249 23.79 3.41 9.02
N LEU A 250 24.29 4.43 8.32
CA LEU A 250 24.80 4.30 6.96
C LEU A 250 26.09 3.48 6.85
N THR A 251 26.81 3.24 7.94
CA THR A 251 28.05 2.43 7.89
C THR A 251 27.76 0.97 7.56
N LYS A 252 26.51 0.51 7.77
CA LYS A 252 26.05 -0.84 7.42
C LYS A 252 25.86 -1.09 5.92
N VAL A 253 25.78 -0.03 5.12
CA VAL A 253 25.69 -0.16 3.66
C VAL A 253 27.11 -0.20 3.10
N GLU A 254 27.54 -1.37 2.63
CA GLU A 254 28.91 -1.58 2.12
C GLU A 254 29.15 -0.90 0.76
N ASP A 255 28.13 -0.87 -0.09
CA ASP A 255 28.20 -0.26 -1.43
C ASP A 255 28.25 1.27 -1.36
N ASP A 256 29.36 1.86 -1.80
CA ASP A 256 29.64 3.31 -1.69
C ASP A 256 28.63 4.18 -2.44
N GLU A 257 28.29 3.80 -3.67
CA GLU A 257 27.36 4.56 -4.51
C GLU A 257 25.96 4.57 -3.89
N THR A 258 25.46 3.41 -3.49
CA THR A 258 24.17 3.27 -2.80
C THR A 258 24.16 4.04 -1.49
N ARG A 259 25.24 3.95 -0.70
CA ARG A 259 25.37 4.65 0.56
C ARG A 259 25.32 6.18 0.39
N GLU A 260 26.00 6.73 -0.62
CA GLU A 260 25.92 8.17 -0.90
C GLU A 260 24.53 8.58 -1.37
N TRP A 261 23.91 7.80 -2.26
CA TRP A 261 22.54 8.07 -2.71
C TRP A 261 21.54 8.09 -1.54
N ILE A 262 21.65 7.14 -0.61
CA ILE A 262 20.83 7.11 0.61
C ILE A 262 21.11 8.38 1.43
N ARG A 263 22.38 8.71 1.69
CA ARG A 263 22.78 9.89 2.47
C ARG A 263 22.18 11.18 1.93
N GLU A 264 22.27 11.39 0.62
CA GLU A 264 21.75 12.61 -0.02
C GLU A 264 20.24 12.76 0.18
N ASN A 265 19.47 11.69 0.00
CA ASN A 265 18.01 11.73 0.17
C ASN A 265 17.60 11.87 1.64
N LEU A 266 18.32 11.23 2.57
CA LEU A 266 18.08 11.42 4.01
C LEU A 266 18.36 12.86 4.45
N ARG A 267 19.44 13.48 3.96
CA ARG A 267 19.75 14.90 4.24
C ARG A 267 18.69 15.85 3.72
N LYS A 268 18.14 15.61 2.52
CA LYS A 268 17.04 16.41 1.96
C LYS A 268 15.78 16.38 2.84
N GLY A 269 15.53 15.24 3.50
CA GLY A 269 14.46 15.09 4.49
C GLY A 269 14.81 15.53 5.92
N GLY A 270 16.00 16.09 6.14
CA GLY A 270 16.39 16.70 7.43
C GLY A 270 17.25 15.83 8.35
N ALA A 271 17.68 14.63 7.93
CA ALA A 271 18.56 13.79 8.73
C ALA A 271 20.00 14.33 8.81
N LYS A 272 20.67 14.08 9.94
CA LYS A 272 22.06 14.52 10.23
C LYS A 272 23.06 13.39 10.02
N VAL A 273 23.25 12.98 8.76
CA VAL A 273 24.18 11.90 8.31
C VAL A 273 25.10 12.34 7.18
#